data_AF-A0A815X8Z8-F1
#
_entry.id   AF-A0A815X8Z8-F1
#
_cell.length_a   1.000
_cell.length_b   1.000
_cell.length_c   1.000
_cell.angle_alpha   90.00
_cell.angle_beta   90.00
_cell.angle_gamma   90.00
#
_symmetry.space_group_name_H-M   'P 1'
#
loop_
_entity.id
_entity.type
_entity.pdbx_description
1 polymer ?
#
loop_
_entity_poly.entity_id
_entity_poly.type
_entity_poly.pdbx_seq_one_letter_code
_entity_poly.pdbx_strand_id
1 'polypeptide(L)'
;MTELLGQTEKYRKELAMEYQFWMEKRSVVLANGTVLNRYFDDLNTRPRPEAFREDTETARCAQTTDIYAHLRAAAESGWDFSSRWMDKENDLSTLRTADILPIDLNCLLYHLEVILGKTDQAERRRQAIHQYMWSDDLKFFTDYNYVRKERTNRLTLAGLYPLWLRVATAEQTQHAAGQVEKLFLFDGGLVTTISKESTQQWDRPNGWAPMEYIGYRALLQTSGYESLARTVRQRWMALNERVYKSTGKMMEKYDVVDIHKPAGGGEYETQDGFGWTNGVYLEMLYDQQNEI
;
A
#
# COMPACT_ATOMS: atom_id res chain seq x y z
N MET A 1 -7.92 -16.68 -7.32
CA MET A 1 -7.98 -16.89 -5.85
C MET A 1 -9.21 -17.73 -5.53
N THR A 2 -8.94 -18.98 -5.16
CA THR A 2 -9.86 -20.04 -4.75
C THR A 2 -11.00 -19.61 -3.84
N GLU A 3 -12.17 -20.21 -4.04
CA GLU A 3 -13.41 -20.13 -3.26
C GLU A 3 -13.20 -20.06 -1.72
N LEU A 4 -12.94 -18.87 -1.20
CA LEU A 4 -13.21 -18.52 0.20
C LEU A 4 -14.65 -18.03 0.39
N LEU A 5 -15.40 -17.92 -0.71
CA LEU A 5 -16.86 -17.74 -0.71
C LEU A 5 -17.49 -18.94 0.02
N GLY A 6 -17.86 -18.73 1.28
CA GLY A 6 -18.47 -19.73 2.17
C GLY A 6 -17.62 -20.14 3.38
N GLN A 7 -16.31 -19.81 3.43
CA GLN A 7 -15.46 -20.08 4.61
C GLN A 7 -15.33 -18.89 5.56
N THR A 8 -15.85 -17.72 5.20
CA THR A 8 -15.91 -16.56 6.09
C THR A 8 -16.51 -16.91 7.45
N GLU A 9 -17.55 -17.76 7.48
CA GLU A 9 -18.19 -18.15 8.73
C GLU A 9 -17.27 -18.99 9.62
N LYS A 10 -16.42 -19.83 9.03
CA LYS A 10 -15.45 -20.66 9.76
C LYS A 10 -14.44 -19.83 10.54
N TYR A 11 -14.03 -18.67 10.00
CA TYR A 11 -13.01 -17.79 10.59
C TYR A 11 -13.58 -16.47 11.12
N ARG A 12 -14.91 -16.36 11.22
CA ARG A 12 -15.59 -15.11 11.61
C ARG A 12 -15.12 -14.63 12.98
N LYS A 13 -14.87 -15.56 13.92
CA LYS A 13 -14.45 -15.23 15.29
C LYS A 13 -13.06 -14.55 15.29
N GLU A 14 -12.11 -15.11 14.56
CA GLU A 14 -10.75 -14.60 14.46
C GLU A 14 -10.74 -13.23 13.76
N LEU A 15 -11.50 -13.08 12.68
CA LEU A 15 -11.70 -11.80 11.99
C LEU A 15 -12.32 -10.73 12.90
N ALA A 16 -13.27 -11.11 13.75
CA ALA A 16 -13.88 -10.20 14.73
C ALA A 16 -12.90 -9.80 15.85
N MET A 17 -12.05 -10.73 16.29
CA MET A 17 -10.99 -10.44 17.26
C MET A 17 -9.95 -9.47 16.68
N GLU A 18 -9.53 -9.67 15.43
CA GLU A 18 -8.63 -8.76 14.72
C GLU A 18 -9.27 -7.38 14.55
N TYR A 19 -10.53 -7.31 14.11
CA TYR A 19 -11.25 -6.04 14.01
C TYR A 19 -11.27 -5.29 15.36
N GLN A 20 -11.52 -6.01 16.46
CA GLN A 20 -11.53 -5.40 17.78
C GLN A 20 -10.15 -4.85 18.17
N PHE A 21 -9.07 -5.57 17.85
CA PHE A 21 -7.72 -5.06 18.02
C PHE A 21 -7.52 -3.73 17.29
N TRP A 22 -7.89 -3.62 16.02
CA TRP A 22 -7.77 -2.37 15.26
C TRP A 22 -8.57 -1.24 15.89
N MET A 23 -9.79 -1.51 16.34
CA MET A 23 -10.65 -0.48 16.95
C MET A 23 -10.18 -0.04 18.33
N GLU A 24 -9.60 -0.94 19.14
CA GLU A 24 -9.11 -0.60 20.48
C GLU A 24 -7.71 0.02 20.47
N LYS A 25 -6.84 -0.46 19.59
CA LYS A 25 -5.40 -0.18 19.65
C LYS A 25 -4.91 0.78 18.58
N ARG A 26 -5.67 0.97 17.51
CA ARG A 26 -5.24 1.69 16.29
C ARG A 26 -6.25 2.73 15.81
N SER A 27 -7.32 2.98 16.55
CA SER A 27 -8.32 3.99 16.19
C SER A 27 -7.89 5.41 16.58
N VAL A 28 -8.34 6.37 15.77
CA VAL A 28 -8.19 7.81 15.99
C VAL A 28 -9.57 8.43 15.87
N VAL A 29 -9.99 9.16 16.90
CA VAL A 29 -11.25 9.91 16.90
C VAL A 29 -10.95 11.36 16.51
N LEU A 30 -11.47 11.79 15.36
CA LEU A 30 -11.36 13.16 14.90
C LEU A 30 -12.32 14.09 15.66
N ALA A 31 -12.10 15.41 15.56
CA ALA A 31 -12.87 16.41 16.31
C ALA A 31 -14.39 16.36 16.06
N ASN A 32 -14.83 15.87 14.89
CA ASN A 32 -16.25 15.70 14.55
C ASN A 32 -16.82 14.32 14.95
N GLY A 33 -16.07 13.51 15.70
CA GLY A 33 -16.46 12.16 16.09
C GLY A 33 -16.22 11.08 15.03
N THR A 34 -15.66 11.44 13.86
CA THR A 34 -15.28 10.44 12.85
C THR A 34 -14.18 9.54 13.40
N VAL A 35 -14.33 8.23 13.19
CA VAL A 35 -13.35 7.23 13.58
C VAL A 35 -12.69 6.65 12.34
N LEU A 36 -11.37 6.76 12.28
CA LEU A 36 -10.50 6.14 11.29
C LEU A 36 -9.33 5.47 12.03
N ASN A 37 -8.48 4.74 11.31
CA ASN A 37 -7.38 4.01 11.91
C ASN A 37 -6.03 4.46 11.34
N ARG A 38 -4.99 4.29 12.15
CA ARG A 38 -3.57 4.50 11.81
C ARG A 38 -2.75 3.25 12.11
N TYR A 39 -1.59 3.12 11.50
CA TYR A 39 -0.57 2.19 11.99
C TYR A 39 0.12 2.78 13.22
N PHE A 40 0.45 1.93 14.20
CA PHE A 40 1.10 2.31 15.45
C PHE A 40 1.74 1.10 16.14
N ASP A 41 2.77 1.30 16.95
CA ASP A 41 3.33 0.23 17.79
C ASP A 41 3.26 0.66 19.26
N ASP A 42 2.82 -0.25 20.13
CA ASP A 42 2.72 0.01 21.58
C ASP A 42 4.14 0.18 22.20
N LEU A 43 5.19 -0.34 21.56
CA LEU A 43 6.62 -0.21 21.92
C LEU A 43 7.30 1.00 21.28
N ASN A 44 6.57 2.10 21.12
CA ASN A 44 6.95 3.32 20.39
C ASN A 44 8.11 4.17 20.97
N THR A 45 8.69 3.83 22.13
CA THR A 45 9.74 4.64 22.78
C THR A 45 11.16 4.12 22.58
N ARG A 46 11.34 3.05 21.79
CA ARG A 46 12.64 2.36 21.63
C ARG A 46 12.85 1.84 20.22
N PRO A 47 14.10 1.69 19.76
CA PRO A 47 14.40 1.12 18.45
C PRO A 47 13.87 -0.32 18.31
N ARG A 48 13.58 -0.72 17.07
CA ARG A 48 13.26 -2.09 16.66
C ARG A 48 14.42 -3.04 16.98
N PRO A 49 14.21 -4.18 17.66
CA PRO A 49 15.31 -5.11 17.96
C PRO A 49 16.04 -5.62 16.71
N GLU A 50 15.31 -5.85 15.62
CA GLU A 50 15.80 -6.36 14.35
C GLU A 50 16.56 -5.32 13.51
N ALA A 51 16.38 -4.02 13.80
CA ALA A 51 17.00 -2.89 13.12
C ALA A 51 17.57 -1.87 14.12
N PHE A 52 18.14 -2.38 15.24
CA PHE A 52 18.45 -1.55 16.40
C PHE A 52 19.43 -0.42 16.07
N ARG A 53 20.46 -0.72 15.28
CA ARG A 53 21.50 0.24 14.90
C ARG A 53 20.91 1.32 13.98
N GLU A 54 20.20 0.89 12.95
CA GLU A 54 19.59 1.71 11.90
C GLU A 54 18.58 2.70 12.50
N ASP A 55 17.71 2.22 13.40
CA ASP A 55 16.75 3.07 14.12
C ASP A 55 17.45 4.07 15.03
N THR A 56 18.50 3.64 15.75
CA THR A 56 19.27 4.53 16.64
C THR A 56 19.99 5.63 15.86
N GLU A 57 20.57 5.29 14.70
CA GLU A 57 21.23 6.25 13.81
C GLU A 57 20.24 7.25 13.22
N THR A 58 19.08 6.77 12.76
CA THR A 58 18.00 7.64 12.28
C THR A 58 17.51 8.58 13.37
N ALA A 59 17.34 8.09 14.60
CA ALA A 59 16.89 8.89 15.73
C ALA A 59 17.88 9.99 16.15
N ARG A 60 19.19 9.80 15.94
CA ARG A 60 20.20 10.84 16.18
C ARG A 60 20.07 12.02 15.21
N CYS A 61 19.57 11.78 14.01
CA CYS A 61 19.35 12.80 12.98
C CYS A 61 17.96 13.46 13.08
N ALA A 62 17.02 12.81 13.76
CA ALA A 62 15.64 13.27 13.86
C ALA A 62 15.51 14.51 14.75
N GLN A 63 14.64 15.43 14.34
CA GLN A 63 14.30 16.62 15.13
C GLN A 63 13.19 16.35 16.16
N THR A 64 12.46 15.25 16.00
CA THR A 64 11.33 14.88 16.85
C THR A 64 11.74 13.82 17.86
N THR A 65 11.13 13.83 19.05
CA THR A 65 11.44 12.90 20.14
C THR A 65 10.73 11.55 20.03
N ASP A 66 9.72 11.45 19.16
CA ASP A 66 8.85 10.29 18.95
C ASP A 66 9.16 9.51 17.66
N ILE A 67 10.34 9.71 17.07
CA ILE A 67 10.73 9.07 15.81
C ILE A 67 10.61 7.53 15.83
N TYR A 68 10.88 6.88 16.97
CA TYR A 68 10.71 5.44 17.11
C TYR A 68 9.25 4.99 16.94
N ALA A 69 8.28 5.83 17.35
CA ALA A 69 6.86 5.57 17.12
C ALA A 69 6.55 5.52 15.63
N HIS A 70 7.13 6.46 14.88
CA HIS A 70 6.92 6.58 13.46
C HIS A 70 7.63 5.45 12.68
N LEU A 71 8.88 5.13 13.02
CA LEU A 71 9.63 4.01 12.40
C LEU A 71 8.89 2.68 12.56
N ARG A 72 8.45 2.38 13.79
CA ARG A 72 7.70 1.16 14.07
C ARG A 72 6.31 1.13 13.41
N ALA A 73 5.63 2.27 13.36
CA ALA A 73 4.36 2.38 12.64
C ALA A 73 4.53 2.14 11.12
N ALA A 74 5.64 2.57 10.53
CA ALA A 74 5.95 2.23 9.14
C ALA A 74 6.23 0.74 8.95
N ALA A 75 6.90 0.08 9.89
CA ALA A 75 7.04 -1.38 9.86
C ALA A 75 5.68 -2.11 9.99
N GLU A 76 4.79 -1.68 10.89
CA GLU A 76 3.42 -2.24 10.99
C GLU A 76 2.60 -2.03 9.70
N SER A 77 2.88 -0.95 8.96
CA SER A 77 2.22 -0.68 7.67
C SER A 77 2.63 -1.65 6.56
N GLY A 78 3.76 -2.34 6.72
CA GLY A 78 4.41 -3.11 5.67
C GLY A 78 5.14 -2.27 4.62
N TRP A 79 5.22 -0.94 4.77
CA TRP A 79 5.93 -0.01 3.89
C TRP A 79 7.12 0.64 4.61
N ASP A 80 8.02 -0.16 5.15
CA ASP A 80 9.27 0.25 5.79
C ASP A 80 10.44 0.24 4.77
N PHE A 81 10.91 1.37 4.24
CA PHE A 81 10.34 2.70 4.35
C PHE A 81 9.93 3.24 2.98
N SER A 82 9.23 4.38 3.02
CA SER A 82 8.68 5.06 1.86
C SER A 82 8.60 6.57 2.10
N SER A 83 8.81 7.35 1.05
CA SER A 83 8.54 8.79 0.97
C SER A 83 7.10 9.16 1.32
N ARG A 84 6.17 8.19 1.18
CA ARG A 84 4.78 8.26 1.64
C ARG A 84 4.66 8.79 3.07
N TRP A 85 5.61 8.44 3.92
CA TRP A 85 5.59 8.74 5.35
C TRP A 85 6.43 9.94 5.76
N MET A 86 7.19 10.54 4.84
CA MET A 86 8.26 11.46 5.15
C MET A 86 7.88 12.89 4.75
N ASP A 87 8.23 13.87 5.60
CA ASP A 87 8.05 15.29 5.23
C ASP A 87 8.98 15.67 4.06
N LYS A 88 10.22 15.18 4.10
CA LYS A 88 11.20 15.32 3.03
C LYS A 88 11.44 13.94 2.42
N GLU A 89 11.19 13.80 1.13
CA GLU A 89 11.18 12.50 0.43
C GLU A 89 12.52 11.74 0.46
N ASN A 90 13.63 12.44 0.75
CA ASN A 90 14.98 11.87 0.81
C ASN A 90 15.57 11.79 2.23
N ASP A 91 14.79 12.09 3.29
CA ASP A 91 15.30 12.17 4.66
C ASP A 91 14.41 11.38 5.64
N LEU A 92 14.82 10.14 5.91
CA LEU A 92 14.10 9.19 6.76
C LEU A 92 13.87 9.73 8.18
N SER A 93 14.71 10.64 8.67
CA SER A 93 14.56 11.24 9.99
C SER A 93 13.34 12.14 10.13
N THR A 94 12.65 12.41 9.01
CA THR A 94 11.42 13.21 8.93
C THR A 94 10.13 12.39 8.83
N LEU A 95 10.20 11.11 9.17
CA LEU A 95 9.09 10.16 9.10
C LEU A 95 7.99 10.50 10.14
N ARG A 96 6.72 10.44 9.71
CA ARG A 96 5.52 10.86 10.47
C ARG A 96 4.37 9.85 10.41
N THR A 97 4.64 8.56 10.18
CA THR A 97 3.61 7.52 9.92
C THR A 97 2.51 7.47 10.97
N ALA A 98 2.87 7.57 12.26
CA ALA A 98 1.88 7.59 13.34
C ALA A 98 0.91 8.79 13.30
N ASP A 99 1.22 9.87 12.57
CA ASP A 99 0.34 11.04 12.42
C ASP A 99 -0.58 10.93 11.19
N ILE A 100 -0.46 9.84 10.43
CA ILE A 100 -1.13 9.64 9.16
C ILE A 100 -2.24 8.60 9.33
N LEU A 101 -3.42 8.91 8.81
CA LEU A 101 -4.52 7.98 8.55
C LEU A 101 -4.32 7.42 7.13
N PRO A 102 -3.92 6.15 6.99
CA PRO A 102 -3.55 5.58 5.69
C PRO A 102 -4.78 5.14 4.89
N ILE A 103 -4.81 5.42 3.60
CA ILE A 103 -5.93 5.05 2.72
C ILE A 103 -6.10 3.53 2.60
N ASP A 104 -5.01 2.79 2.49
CA ASP A 104 -4.98 1.33 2.39
C ASP A 104 -5.56 0.67 3.65
N LEU A 105 -5.07 1.03 4.84
CA LEU A 105 -5.57 0.48 6.10
C LEU A 105 -7.07 0.70 6.25
N ASN A 106 -7.55 1.92 5.98
CA ASN A 106 -8.96 2.23 6.15
C ASN A 106 -9.84 1.54 5.09
N CYS A 107 -9.34 1.28 3.89
CA CYS A 107 -10.05 0.45 2.92
C CYS A 107 -10.08 -1.03 3.32
N LEU A 108 -8.99 -1.56 3.88
CA LEU A 108 -8.93 -2.93 4.40
C LEU A 108 -9.91 -3.14 5.56
N LEU A 109 -9.99 -2.17 6.49
CA LEU A 109 -10.95 -2.22 7.59
C LEU A 109 -12.39 -2.06 7.12
N TYR A 110 -12.65 -1.23 6.11
CA TYR A 110 -13.96 -1.18 5.45
C TYR A 110 -14.34 -2.57 4.92
N HIS A 111 -13.42 -3.23 4.22
CA HIS A 111 -13.66 -4.56 3.68
C HIS A 111 -13.92 -5.59 4.79
N LEU A 112 -13.17 -5.53 5.89
CA LEU A 112 -13.38 -6.38 7.06
C LEU A 112 -14.74 -6.12 7.73
N GLU A 113 -15.19 -4.87 7.82
CA GLU A 113 -16.51 -4.51 8.33
C GLU A 113 -17.61 -5.10 7.45
N VAL A 114 -17.48 -5.04 6.11
CA VAL A 114 -18.41 -5.67 5.16
C VAL A 114 -18.46 -7.18 5.37
N ILE A 115 -17.30 -7.85 5.46
CA ILE A 115 -17.18 -9.29 5.69
C ILE A 115 -17.87 -9.70 7.01
N LEU A 116 -17.73 -8.89 8.05
CA LEU A 116 -18.32 -9.15 9.37
C LEU A 116 -19.81 -8.75 9.48
N GLY A 117 -20.40 -8.12 8.45
CA GLY A 117 -21.77 -7.63 8.47
C GLY A 117 -21.99 -6.36 9.30
N LYS A 118 -20.94 -5.56 9.49
CA LYS A 118 -20.95 -4.30 10.25
C LYS A 118 -21.34 -3.11 9.33
N THR A 119 -22.52 -3.19 8.73
CA THR A 119 -22.97 -2.29 7.65
C THR A 119 -22.89 -0.80 8.03
N ASP A 120 -23.33 -0.43 9.25
CA ASP A 120 -23.29 0.96 9.69
C ASP A 120 -21.87 1.49 9.89
N GLN A 121 -20.94 0.64 10.35
CA GLN A 121 -19.54 1.00 10.52
C GLN A 121 -18.86 1.16 9.16
N ALA A 122 -19.09 0.20 8.26
CA ALA A 122 -18.61 0.24 6.89
C ALA A 122 -19.05 1.52 6.17
N GLU A 123 -20.33 1.90 6.25
CA GLU A 123 -20.82 3.10 5.57
C GLU A 123 -20.23 4.38 6.17
N ARG A 124 -20.11 4.50 7.50
CA ARG A 124 -19.44 5.65 8.14
C ARG A 124 -17.98 5.75 7.72
N ARG A 125 -17.26 4.62 7.65
CA ARG A 125 -15.86 4.59 7.21
C ARG A 125 -15.72 4.98 5.74
N ARG A 126 -16.59 4.48 4.87
CA ARG A 126 -16.64 4.86 3.45
C ARG A 126 -16.81 6.37 3.29
N GLN A 127 -17.77 6.96 4.01
CA GLN A 127 -17.99 8.41 4.01
C GLN A 127 -16.74 9.19 4.48
N ALA A 128 -16.10 8.71 5.55
CA ALA A 128 -14.87 9.30 6.05
C ALA A 128 -13.71 9.22 5.04
N ILE A 129 -13.54 8.09 4.35
CA ILE A 129 -12.53 7.93 3.28
C ILE A 129 -12.76 8.97 2.18
N HIS A 130 -14.00 9.12 1.68
CA HIS A 130 -14.29 10.14 0.67
C HIS A 130 -14.02 11.56 1.18
N GLN A 131 -14.37 11.86 2.43
CA GLN A 131 -14.18 13.19 3.00
C GLN A 131 -12.69 13.57 3.17
N TYR A 132 -11.88 12.65 3.69
CA TYR A 132 -10.52 12.96 4.14
C TYR A 132 -9.43 12.58 3.14
N MET A 133 -9.67 11.60 2.27
CA MET A 133 -8.60 10.98 1.47
C MET A 133 -8.76 11.18 -0.03
N TRP A 134 -9.94 11.53 -0.54
CA TRP A 134 -10.09 11.92 -1.96
C TRP A 134 -9.56 13.34 -2.17
N SER A 135 -8.63 13.53 -3.11
CA SER A 135 -8.16 14.84 -3.55
C SER A 135 -8.77 15.21 -4.90
N ASP A 136 -9.58 16.27 -4.95
CA ASP A 136 -10.16 16.76 -6.19
C ASP A 136 -9.13 17.41 -7.12
N ASP A 137 -8.07 18.01 -6.58
CA ASP A 137 -7.01 18.64 -7.37
C ASP A 137 -6.14 17.58 -8.06
N LEU A 138 -5.80 16.51 -7.33
CA LEU A 138 -4.98 15.42 -7.85
C LEU A 138 -5.80 14.39 -8.63
N LYS A 139 -7.14 14.41 -8.47
CA LYS A 139 -8.05 13.40 -8.99
C LYS A 139 -7.62 11.98 -8.59
N PHE A 140 -7.20 11.84 -7.33
CA PHE A 140 -6.61 10.63 -6.78
C PHE A 140 -6.82 10.54 -5.26
N PHE A 141 -6.77 9.33 -4.70
CA PHE A 141 -6.81 9.13 -3.25
C PHE A 141 -5.41 9.22 -2.63
N THR A 142 -5.29 9.95 -1.54
CA THR A 142 -4.05 10.11 -0.76
C THR A 142 -4.33 9.87 0.72
N ASP A 143 -3.28 9.72 1.51
CA ASP A 143 -3.43 9.65 2.96
C ASP A 143 -3.83 11.02 3.57
N TYR A 144 -4.24 11.00 4.83
CA TYR A 144 -4.58 12.20 5.59
C TYR A 144 -3.74 12.31 6.86
N ASN A 145 -3.02 13.41 7.02
CA ASN A 145 -2.31 13.71 8.27
C ASN A 145 -3.28 14.37 9.25
N TYR A 146 -3.69 13.65 10.29
CA TYR A 146 -4.73 14.13 11.20
C TYR A 146 -4.21 15.13 12.25
N VAL A 147 -2.90 15.16 12.48
CA VAL A 147 -2.25 16.14 13.36
C VAL A 147 -2.18 17.50 12.68
N ARG A 148 -1.77 17.53 11.40
CA ARG A 148 -1.73 18.74 10.56
C ARG A 148 -3.08 19.13 9.96
N LYS A 149 -4.04 18.20 9.97
CA LYS A 149 -5.39 18.35 9.42
C LYS A 149 -5.38 18.64 7.91
N GLU A 150 -4.52 17.94 7.20
CA GLU A 150 -4.35 18.09 5.75
C GLU A 150 -4.11 16.74 5.06
N ARG A 151 -4.42 16.67 3.77
CA ARG A 151 -4.03 15.53 2.93
C ARG A 151 -2.53 15.54 2.72
N THR A 152 -1.91 14.36 2.70
CA THR A 152 -0.46 14.26 2.46
C THR A 152 -0.07 14.64 1.03
N ASN A 153 -1.02 14.59 0.09
CA ASN A 153 -0.80 14.85 -1.34
C ASN A 153 0.31 13.99 -1.97
N ARG A 154 0.67 12.86 -1.33
CA ARG A 154 1.61 11.86 -1.86
C ARG A 154 0.85 10.90 -2.77
N LEU A 155 1.25 10.81 -4.03
CA LEU A 155 0.69 9.86 -4.99
C LEU A 155 1.43 8.52 -4.88
N THR A 156 0.74 7.51 -4.36
CA THR A 156 1.24 6.15 -4.14
C THR A 156 0.21 5.13 -4.63
N LEU A 157 0.63 3.89 -4.90
CA LEU A 157 -0.31 2.83 -5.30
C LEU A 157 -1.33 2.45 -4.21
N ALA A 158 -1.14 2.90 -2.96
CA ALA A 158 -2.16 2.77 -1.93
C ALA A 158 -3.49 3.47 -2.31
N GLY A 159 -3.43 4.52 -3.14
CA GLY A 159 -4.61 5.20 -3.67
C GLY A 159 -5.47 4.36 -4.61
N LEU A 160 -5.06 3.13 -4.95
CA LEU A 160 -5.84 2.17 -5.73
C LEU A 160 -6.64 1.17 -4.87
N TYR A 161 -6.39 1.11 -3.55
CA TYR A 161 -7.22 0.30 -2.65
C TYR A 161 -8.71 0.65 -2.70
N PRO A 162 -9.13 1.94 -2.77
CA PRO A 162 -10.54 2.29 -2.91
C PRO A 162 -11.20 1.73 -4.17
N LEU A 163 -10.44 1.56 -5.25
CA LEU A 163 -10.94 1.00 -6.51
C LEU A 163 -11.06 -0.52 -6.38
N TRP A 164 -9.98 -1.17 -5.91
CA TRP A 164 -9.94 -2.62 -5.75
C TRP A 164 -11.02 -3.14 -4.80
N LEU A 165 -11.25 -2.44 -3.68
CA LEU A 165 -12.22 -2.81 -2.64
C LEU A 165 -13.59 -2.13 -2.80
N ARG A 166 -13.83 -1.47 -3.94
CA ARG A 166 -15.13 -0.85 -4.31
C ARG A 166 -15.66 0.18 -3.30
N VAL A 167 -14.74 0.93 -2.69
CA VAL A 167 -15.02 2.08 -1.82
C VAL A 167 -15.30 3.33 -2.67
N ALA A 168 -14.54 3.51 -3.76
CA ALA A 168 -14.61 4.69 -4.62
C ALA A 168 -15.94 4.77 -5.40
N THR A 169 -16.38 6.00 -5.72
CA THR A 169 -17.48 6.20 -6.66
C THR A 169 -17.02 5.90 -8.09
N ALA A 170 -17.97 5.65 -9.01
CA ALA A 170 -17.62 5.39 -10.41
C ALA A 170 -16.77 6.51 -11.04
N GLU A 171 -17.07 7.78 -10.74
CA GLU A 171 -16.29 8.93 -11.20
C GLU A 171 -14.87 8.94 -10.62
N GLN A 172 -14.73 8.71 -9.31
CA GLN A 172 -13.43 8.62 -8.65
C GLN A 172 -12.58 7.47 -9.18
N THR A 173 -13.21 6.32 -9.46
CA THR A 173 -12.57 5.16 -10.07
C THR A 173 -12.01 5.52 -11.45
N GLN A 174 -12.81 6.15 -12.32
CA GLN A 174 -12.37 6.57 -13.65
C GLN A 174 -11.18 7.55 -13.59
N HIS A 175 -11.26 8.52 -12.69
CA HIS A 175 -10.20 9.50 -12.50
C HIS A 175 -8.90 8.88 -11.98
N ALA A 176 -8.97 8.08 -10.92
CA ALA A 176 -7.79 7.48 -10.32
C ALA A 176 -7.13 6.45 -11.26
N ALA A 177 -7.93 5.64 -11.97
CA ALA A 177 -7.42 4.73 -12.99
C ALA A 177 -6.68 5.47 -14.12
N GLY A 178 -7.19 6.63 -14.54
CA GLY A 178 -6.57 7.48 -15.55
C GLY A 178 -5.21 8.08 -15.13
N GLN A 179 -4.88 8.09 -13.84
CA GLN A 179 -3.56 8.50 -13.34
C GLN A 179 -2.53 7.36 -13.43
N VAL A 180 -2.98 6.09 -13.42
CA VAL A 180 -2.08 4.92 -13.39
C VAL A 180 -1.19 4.88 -14.63
N GLU A 181 -1.78 4.99 -15.82
CA GLU A 181 -1.02 4.98 -17.08
C GLU A 181 -0.03 6.15 -17.17
N LYS A 182 -0.42 7.32 -16.67
CA LYS A 182 0.37 8.56 -16.80
C LYS A 182 1.55 8.60 -15.85
N LEU A 183 1.38 8.08 -14.64
CA LEU A 183 2.28 8.36 -13.52
C LEU A 183 2.98 7.10 -12.98
N PHE A 184 2.31 5.96 -13.00
CA PHE A 184 2.76 4.77 -12.30
C PHE A 184 3.26 3.67 -13.23
N LEU A 185 2.76 3.59 -14.47
CA LEU A 185 3.14 2.53 -15.41
C LEU A 185 4.50 2.78 -16.09
N PHE A 186 5.39 1.81 -15.94
CA PHE A 186 6.70 1.74 -16.60
C PHE A 186 6.87 0.39 -17.30
N ASP A 187 8.02 0.16 -17.94
CA ASP A 187 8.28 -1.01 -18.80
C ASP A 187 8.19 -2.34 -18.04
N GLY A 188 8.44 -2.32 -16.74
CA GLY A 188 8.43 -3.48 -15.86
C GLY A 188 7.16 -3.68 -15.03
N GLY A 189 6.22 -2.74 -15.06
CA GLY A 189 5.05 -2.75 -14.16
C GLY A 189 4.77 -1.38 -13.56
N LEU A 190 4.23 -1.36 -12.35
CA LEU A 190 3.83 -0.15 -11.62
C LEU A 190 4.86 0.23 -10.55
N VAL A 191 5.33 1.48 -10.56
CA VAL A 191 6.15 1.99 -9.44
C VAL A 191 5.30 2.19 -8.19
N THR A 192 5.84 1.87 -7.02
CA THR A 192 5.10 2.00 -5.74
C THR A 192 4.69 3.44 -5.41
N THR A 193 5.55 4.41 -5.72
CA THR A 193 5.29 5.86 -5.60
C THR A 193 5.86 6.60 -6.81
N ILE A 194 5.54 7.89 -6.96
CA ILE A 194 6.11 8.73 -8.01
C ILE A 194 7.34 9.55 -7.55
N SER A 195 7.80 9.36 -6.31
CA SER A 195 8.93 10.11 -5.77
C SER A 195 10.19 9.87 -6.61
N LYS A 196 10.91 10.94 -6.95
CA LYS A 196 12.20 10.85 -7.67
C LYS A 196 13.39 11.08 -6.75
N GLU A 197 13.13 11.47 -5.50
CA GLU A 197 14.15 11.87 -4.54
C GLU A 197 14.42 10.78 -3.51
N SER A 198 13.45 9.91 -3.25
CA SER A 198 13.59 8.81 -2.29
C SER A 198 14.55 7.73 -2.78
N THR A 199 15.29 7.19 -1.82
CA THR A 199 16.12 5.99 -1.98
C THR A 199 15.56 4.80 -1.19
N GLN A 200 14.36 4.95 -0.62
CA GLN A 200 13.72 3.91 0.19
C GLN A 200 13.10 2.82 -0.69
N GLN A 201 12.91 1.63 -0.12
CA GLN A 201 12.54 0.45 -0.90
C GLN A 201 11.09 0.44 -1.39
N TRP A 202 10.17 1.08 -0.66
CA TRP A 202 8.76 1.23 -1.05
C TRP A 202 8.54 2.55 -1.81
N ASP A 203 9.41 2.85 -2.76
CA ASP A 203 9.34 3.99 -3.68
C ASP A 203 9.83 3.61 -5.08
N ARG A 204 9.60 4.51 -6.05
CA ARG A 204 10.27 4.42 -7.36
C ARG A 204 11.80 4.28 -7.19
N PRO A 205 12.46 3.40 -7.95
CA PRO A 205 11.96 2.70 -9.13
C PRO A 205 11.34 1.33 -8.87
N ASN A 206 11.14 0.96 -7.61
CA ASN A 206 10.70 -0.40 -7.27
C ASN A 206 9.20 -0.60 -7.52
N GLY A 207 8.88 -1.77 -8.07
CA GLY A 207 7.56 -2.38 -8.07
C GLY A 207 7.55 -3.61 -7.15
N TRP A 208 6.43 -3.79 -6.46
CA TRP A 208 6.23 -4.86 -5.48
C TRP A 208 5.01 -5.67 -5.87
N ALA A 209 5.13 -7.01 -5.86
CA ALA A 209 4.07 -7.92 -6.24
C ALA A 209 2.68 -7.59 -5.65
N PRO A 210 2.52 -7.29 -4.34
CA PRO A 210 1.21 -6.91 -3.81
C PRO A 210 0.63 -5.66 -4.47
N MET A 211 1.48 -4.65 -4.76
CA MET A 211 1.03 -3.41 -5.40
C MET A 211 0.69 -3.61 -6.87
N GLU A 212 1.43 -4.47 -7.57
CA GLU A 212 1.13 -4.87 -8.95
C GLU A 212 -0.22 -5.59 -9.03
N TYR A 213 -0.48 -6.50 -8.08
CA TYR A 213 -1.76 -7.18 -7.98
C TYR A 213 -2.91 -6.21 -7.70
N ILE A 214 -2.75 -5.30 -6.74
CA ILE A 214 -3.79 -4.32 -6.41
C ILE A 214 -4.06 -3.38 -7.58
N GLY A 215 -3.01 -2.86 -8.23
CA GLY A 215 -3.15 -2.01 -9.41
C GLY A 215 -3.82 -2.74 -10.57
N TYR A 216 -3.38 -3.96 -10.89
CA TYR A 216 -4.02 -4.81 -11.89
C TYR A 216 -5.50 -5.05 -11.60
N ARG A 217 -5.85 -5.46 -10.37
CA ARG A 217 -7.24 -5.78 -9.99
C ARG A 217 -8.13 -4.54 -9.89
N ALA A 218 -7.58 -3.39 -9.51
CA ALA A 218 -8.29 -2.11 -9.55
C ALA A 218 -8.63 -1.73 -10.99
N LEU A 219 -7.66 -1.81 -11.91
CA LEU A 219 -7.85 -1.49 -13.32
C LEU A 219 -8.80 -2.47 -14.01
N LEU A 220 -8.66 -3.77 -13.75
CA LEU A 220 -9.50 -4.80 -14.38
C LEU A 220 -10.99 -4.65 -14.01
N GLN A 221 -11.28 -4.13 -12.82
CA GLN A 221 -12.64 -3.83 -12.37
C GLN A 221 -13.16 -2.47 -12.85
N THR A 222 -12.31 -1.68 -13.52
CA THR A 222 -12.66 -0.33 -14.00
C THR A 222 -13.01 -0.40 -15.48
N SER A 223 -14.27 -0.08 -15.80
CA SER A 223 -14.76 -0.09 -17.19
C SER A 223 -13.89 0.80 -18.09
N GLY A 224 -13.42 0.24 -19.20
CA GLY A 224 -12.57 0.92 -20.18
C GLY A 224 -11.06 0.82 -19.90
N TYR A 225 -10.66 0.22 -18.79
CA TYR A 225 -9.25 0.05 -18.39
C TYR A 225 -8.77 -1.40 -18.43
N GLU A 226 -9.56 -2.33 -18.98
CA GLU A 226 -9.22 -3.74 -19.10
C GLU A 226 -7.94 -3.95 -19.92
N SER A 227 -7.74 -3.14 -20.97
CA SER A 227 -6.50 -3.18 -21.76
C SER A 227 -5.28 -2.73 -20.94
N LEU A 228 -5.41 -1.67 -20.14
CA LEU A 228 -4.34 -1.19 -19.28
C LEU A 228 -4.00 -2.23 -18.19
N ALA A 229 -5.02 -2.87 -17.62
CA ALA A 229 -4.84 -3.97 -16.67
C ALA A 229 -4.03 -5.11 -17.29
N ARG A 230 -4.35 -5.52 -18.53
CA ARG A 230 -3.57 -6.53 -19.27
C ARG A 230 -2.13 -6.08 -19.51
N THR A 231 -1.90 -4.79 -19.82
CA THR A 231 -0.54 -4.25 -19.97
C THR A 231 0.26 -4.33 -18.67
N VAL A 232 -0.32 -3.94 -17.52
CA VAL A 232 0.32 -4.08 -16.20
C VAL A 232 0.73 -5.53 -15.96
N ARG A 233 -0.22 -6.46 -16.12
CA ARG A 233 0.00 -7.89 -15.95
C ARG A 233 1.15 -8.40 -16.83
N GLN A 234 1.10 -8.10 -18.12
CA GLN A 234 2.10 -8.56 -19.10
C GLN A 234 3.49 -8.03 -18.78
N ARG A 235 3.63 -6.74 -18.43
CA ARG A 235 4.93 -6.13 -18.12
C ARG A 235 5.54 -6.71 -16.86
N TRP A 236 4.73 -6.84 -15.80
CA TRP A 236 5.17 -7.44 -14.54
C TRP A 236 5.61 -8.90 -14.71
N MET A 237 4.80 -9.72 -15.38
CA MET A 237 5.12 -11.12 -15.63
C MET A 237 6.35 -11.28 -16.51
N ALA A 238 6.48 -10.48 -17.58
CA ALA A 238 7.66 -10.51 -18.45
C ALA A 238 8.95 -10.14 -17.70
N LEU A 239 8.87 -9.16 -16.79
CA LEU A 239 9.98 -8.80 -15.91
C LEU A 239 10.36 -9.95 -14.98
N ASN A 240 9.39 -10.56 -14.30
CA ASN A 240 9.63 -11.72 -13.44
C ASN A 240 10.27 -12.88 -14.22
N GLU A 241 9.73 -13.23 -15.38
CA GLU A 241 10.27 -14.29 -16.23
C GLU A 241 11.69 -14.01 -16.70
N ARG A 242 12.00 -12.77 -17.10
CA ARG A 242 13.35 -12.41 -17.56
C ARG A 242 14.35 -12.58 -16.42
N VAL A 243 14.03 -12.06 -15.23
CA VAL A 243 14.91 -12.20 -14.07
C VAL A 243 15.06 -13.67 -13.72
N TYR A 244 13.97 -14.43 -13.63
CA TYR A 244 14.00 -15.87 -13.35
C TYR A 244 14.85 -16.65 -14.36
N LYS A 245 14.75 -16.35 -15.67
CA LYS A 245 15.60 -16.96 -16.71
C LYS A 245 17.08 -16.65 -16.50
N SER A 246 17.42 -15.48 -15.98
CA SER A 246 18.81 -15.06 -15.76
C SER A 246 19.41 -15.53 -14.43
N THR A 247 18.60 -15.65 -13.37
CA THR A 247 19.08 -15.91 -12.01
C THR A 247 18.65 -17.27 -11.44
N GLY A 248 17.61 -17.89 -12.01
CA GLY A 248 16.91 -19.04 -11.43
C GLY A 248 16.00 -18.70 -10.24
N LYS A 249 15.73 -17.41 -9.97
CA LYS A 249 15.05 -16.95 -8.75
C LYS A 249 13.96 -15.91 -9.03
N MET A 250 12.93 -15.95 -8.19
CA MET A 250 11.93 -14.88 -8.08
C MET A 250 12.35 -13.94 -6.94
N MET A 251 12.36 -12.63 -7.18
CA MET A 251 12.83 -11.64 -6.22
C MET A 251 11.69 -11.08 -5.37
N GLU A 252 12.04 -10.52 -4.21
CA GLU A 252 11.14 -9.75 -3.34
C GLU A 252 10.47 -8.56 -4.05
N LYS A 253 11.26 -7.80 -4.81
CA LYS A 253 10.88 -6.56 -5.52
C LYS A 253 11.72 -6.40 -6.78
N TYR A 254 11.26 -5.56 -7.71
CA TYR A 254 11.88 -5.39 -9.04
C TYR A 254 12.00 -3.91 -9.42
N ASP A 255 13.07 -3.53 -10.13
CA ASP A 255 13.14 -2.22 -10.79
C ASP A 255 12.22 -2.27 -12.01
N VAL A 256 11.09 -1.57 -11.92
CA VAL A 256 10.09 -1.54 -13.00
C VAL A 256 10.35 -0.42 -14.00
N VAL A 257 11.29 0.47 -13.72
CA VAL A 257 11.66 1.60 -14.58
C VAL A 257 12.79 1.20 -15.53
N ASP A 258 13.89 0.69 -14.99
CA ASP A 258 15.01 0.13 -15.74
C ASP A 258 15.04 -1.37 -15.57
N ILE A 259 14.36 -2.05 -16.49
CA ILE A 259 14.24 -3.49 -16.50
C ILE A 259 15.58 -4.19 -16.80
N HIS A 260 16.74 -3.55 -16.83
CA HIS A 260 18.02 -4.26 -16.92
C HIS A 260 18.80 -4.22 -15.61
N LYS A 261 18.26 -3.58 -14.57
CA LYS A 261 18.88 -3.45 -13.26
C LYS A 261 18.20 -4.32 -12.20
N PRO A 262 18.97 -4.78 -11.20
CA PRO A 262 18.39 -5.30 -9.98
C PRO A 262 17.73 -4.17 -9.17
N ALA A 263 16.64 -4.49 -8.48
CA ALA A 263 16.03 -3.59 -7.51
C ALA A 263 16.91 -3.42 -6.27
N GLY A 264 16.74 -2.30 -5.56
CA GLY A 264 17.50 -1.99 -4.34
C GLY A 264 16.78 -0.99 -3.44
N GLY A 265 17.54 -0.28 -2.60
CA GLY A 265 17.02 0.69 -1.65
C GLY A 265 16.55 0.08 -0.33
N GLY A 266 16.34 0.93 0.68
CA GLY A 266 16.02 0.52 2.05
C GLY A 266 17.24 0.06 2.87
N GLU A 267 16.97 -0.67 3.95
CA GLU A 267 17.94 -0.99 5.00
C GLU A 267 18.75 -2.28 4.72
N TYR A 268 18.31 -3.11 3.78
CA TYR A 268 18.86 -4.45 3.54
C TYR A 268 18.86 -4.86 2.05
N GLU A 269 19.65 -5.88 1.72
CA GLU A 269 19.74 -6.44 0.37
C GLU A 269 18.45 -7.19 -0.04
N THR A 270 18.07 -7.10 -1.31
CA THR A 270 16.87 -7.77 -1.86
C THR A 270 16.84 -9.27 -1.57
N GLN A 271 15.69 -9.80 -1.12
CA GLN A 271 15.53 -11.20 -0.74
C GLN A 271 15.07 -12.11 -1.90
N ASP A 272 15.41 -13.41 -1.79
CA ASP A 272 15.20 -14.45 -2.81
C ASP A 272 13.97 -15.34 -2.56
N GLY A 273 13.38 -15.86 -3.64
CA GLY A 273 12.37 -16.93 -3.67
C GLY A 273 10.91 -16.48 -3.60
N PHE A 274 10.64 -15.18 -3.57
CA PHE A 274 9.71 -14.59 -2.60
C PHE A 274 8.21 -14.97 -2.73
N GLY A 275 7.58 -15.28 -1.58
CA GLY A 275 6.22 -15.84 -1.49
C GLY A 275 5.13 -15.02 -2.19
N TRP A 276 5.05 -13.70 -1.96
CA TRP A 276 4.07 -12.86 -2.66
C TRP A 276 4.32 -12.79 -4.16
N THR A 277 5.58 -12.88 -4.61
CA THR A 277 5.93 -12.71 -6.02
C THR A 277 5.46 -13.94 -6.77
N ASN A 278 5.72 -15.11 -6.19
CA ASN A 278 5.23 -16.38 -6.69
C ASN A 278 3.69 -16.41 -6.72
N GLY A 279 3.05 -16.01 -5.62
CA GLY A 279 1.59 -16.01 -5.51
C GLY A 279 0.91 -15.09 -6.53
N VAL A 280 1.38 -13.85 -6.67
CA VAL A 280 0.84 -12.89 -7.63
C VAL A 280 1.11 -13.31 -9.07
N TYR A 281 2.31 -13.83 -9.36
CA TYR A 281 2.62 -14.34 -10.69
C TYR A 281 1.68 -15.49 -11.08
N LEU A 282 1.43 -16.44 -10.17
CA LEU A 282 0.52 -17.56 -10.41
C LEU A 282 -0.94 -17.10 -10.60
N GLU A 283 -1.41 -16.14 -9.81
CA GLU A 283 -2.76 -15.58 -9.96
C GLU A 283 -2.91 -14.86 -11.31
N MET A 284 -1.92 -14.06 -11.70
CA MET A 284 -1.92 -13.37 -12.99
C MET A 284 -1.83 -14.36 -14.18
N LEU A 285 -1.03 -15.41 -14.05
CA LEU A 285 -0.95 -16.48 -15.04
C LEU A 285 -2.29 -17.22 -15.18
N TYR A 286 -2.95 -17.50 -14.06
CA TYR A 286 -4.28 -18.10 -14.06
C TYR A 286 -5.30 -17.21 -14.79
N ASP A 287 -5.36 -15.91 -14.46
CA ASP A 287 -6.25 -14.98 -15.15
C ASP A 287 -5.97 -14.92 -16.66
N GLN A 288 -4.69 -14.87 -17.06
CA GLN A 288 -4.30 -14.87 -18.47
C GLN A 288 -4.78 -16.11 -19.23
N GLN A 289 -4.81 -17.28 -18.57
CA GLN A 289 -5.25 -18.54 -19.19
C GLN A 289 -6.78 -18.67 -19.28
N ASN A 290 -7.52 -17.93 -18.46
CA ASN A 290 -8.99 -17.99 -18.39
C ASN A 290 -9.70 -16.81 -19.05
N GLU A 291 -8.96 -15.81 -19.54
CA GLU A 291 -9.45 -14.80 -20.48
C GLU A 291 -9.64 -15.45 -21.87
N ILE A 292 -10.80 -16.07 -22.10
CA ILE A 292 -11.31 -16.44 -23.44
C ILE A 292 -12.19 -15.31 -23.98
#